data_AF-A0A436BZY3-F1
#
_entry.id   AF-A0A436BZY3-F1
#
_cell.length_a   1.000
_cell.length_b   1.000
_cell.length_c   1.000
_cell.angle_alpha   90.00
_cell.angle_beta   90.00
_cell.angle_gamma   90.00
#
_symmetry.space_group_name_H-M   'P 1'
#
loop_
_entity.id
_entity.type
_entity.pdbx_description
1 polymer ?
#
loop_
_entity_poly.entity_id
_entity_poly.type
_entity_poly.pdbx_seq_one_letter_code
_entity_poly.pdbx_strand_id
1 'polypeptide(L)'
;MTGTLNKAVRMVAILNLAYFGIEFAVAVWIGSVSLFADSIDFLEDASVNLLIMVALGWTVRNRARLGMALAGILLIPALATLWTAWEKFNIPIPPAPVPLTLTAAGAMLVNLSCALMLARYRH
;
A
#
# COMPACT_ATOMS: atom_id res chain seq x y z
N MET A 1 -3.34 15.24 22.78
CA MET A 1 -3.13 15.34 21.32
C MET A 1 -2.36 14.14 20.73
N THR A 2 -1.43 13.52 21.45
CA THR A 2 -0.67 12.34 20.97
C THR A 2 -1.50 11.04 20.86
N GLY A 3 -2.43 10.80 21.79
CA GLY A 3 -3.24 9.57 21.81
C GLY A 3 -4.26 9.42 20.68
N THR A 4 -4.80 10.53 20.17
CA THR A 4 -5.77 10.55 19.06
C THR A 4 -5.09 10.37 17.70
N LEU A 5 -3.92 11.00 17.51
CA LEU A 5 -3.09 10.79 16.31
C LEU A 5 -2.61 9.35 16.20
N ASN A 6 -2.11 8.76 17.29
CA ASN A 6 -1.65 7.36 17.29
C ASN A 6 -2.79 6.38 16.94
N LYS A 7 -4.03 6.65 17.39
CA LYS A 7 -5.19 5.85 16.99
C LYS A 7 -5.52 6.01 15.51
N ALA A 8 -5.45 7.23 14.98
CA ALA A 8 -5.69 7.49 13.56
C ALA A 8 -4.65 6.80 12.66
N VAL A 9 -3.36 6.97 12.96
CA VAL A 9 -2.26 6.33 12.21
C VAL A 9 -2.36 4.80 12.28
N ARG A 10 -2.69 4.23 13.45
CA ARG A 10 -2.93 2.79 13.59
C ARG A 10 -4.08 2.32 12.71
N MET A 11 -5.17 3.07 12.69
CA MET A 11 -6.36 2.71 11.91
C MET A 11 -6.09 2.81 10.41
N VAL A 12 -5.36 3.84 9.96
CA VAL A 12 -4.87 3.95 8.57
C VAL A 12 -4.00 2.76 8.21
N ALA A 13 -3.05 2.37 9.06
CA ALA A 13 -2.19 1.22 8.81
C ALA A 13 -2.97 -0.10 8.69
N ILE A 14 -4.00 -0.30 9.53
CA ILE A 14 -4.87 -1.48 9.46
C ILE A 14 -5.71 -1.48 8.17
N LEU A 15 -6.28 -0.33 7.80
CA LEU A 15 -7.08 -0.20 6.58
C LEU A 15 -6.25 -0.48 5.34
N ASN A 16 -5.07 0.12 5.24
CA ASN A 16 -4.16 -0.10 4.11
C ASN A 16 -3.66 -1.55 4.06
N LEU A 17 -3.32 -2.16 5.20
CA LEU A 17 -2.90 -3.57 5.23
C LEU A 17 -4.05 -4.53 4.84
N ALA A 18 -5.27 -4.25 5.28
CA ALA A 18 -6.44 -5.05 4.91
C ALA A 18 -6.74 -4.92 3.41
N TYR A 19 -6.65 -3.71 2.86
CA TYR A 19 -6.94 -3.47 1.46
C TYR A 19 -5.85 -4.02 0.53
N PHE A 20 -4.58 -3.95 0.94
CA PHE A 20 -3.48 -4.68 0.31
C PHE A 20 -3.82 -6.15 0.08
N GLY A 21 -4.32 -6.85 1.12
CA GLY A 21 -4.66 -8.26 1.00
C GLY A 21 -5.76 -8.54 -0.03
N ILE A 22 -6.76 -7.66 -0.11
CA ILE A 22 -7.86 -7.75 -1.09
C ILE A 22 -7.32 -7.52 -2.50
N GLU A 23 -6.62 -6.40 -2.72
CA GLU A 23 -6.08 -6.05 -4.04
C GLU A 23 -5.08 -7.08 -4.54
N PHE A 24 -4.16 -7.52 -3.68
CA PHE A 24 -3.17 -8.52 -4.02
C PHE A 24 -3.83 -9.84 -4.44
N ALA A 25 -4.84 -10.31 -3.70
CA ALA A 25 -5.58 -11.51 -4.06
C ALA A 25 -6.30 -11.36 -5.41
N VAL A 26 -6.97 -10.23 -5.64
CA VAL A 26 -7.64 -9.97 -6.92
C VAL A 26 -6.63 -9.81 -8.05
N ALA A 27 -5.52 -9.12 -7.82
CA ALA A 27 -4.44 -8.90 -8.79
C ALA A 27 -3.85 -10.22 -9.29
N VAL A 28 -3.56 -11.15 -8.37
CA VAL A 28 -3.10 -12.51 -8.70
C VAL A 28 -4.18 -13.27 -9.46
N TRP A 29 -5.44 -13.19 -9.02
CA TRP A 29 -6.55 -13.93 -9.63
C TRP A 29 -6.84 -13.50 -11.07
N ILE A 30 -6.84 -12.19 -11.37
CA ILE A 30 -7.12 -11.66 -12.71
C ILE A 30 -5.85 -11.40 -13.53
N GLY A 31 -4.68 -11.68 -12.95
CA GLY A 31 -3.37 -11.37 -13.54
C GLY A 31 -3.21 -9.88 -13.86
N SER A 32 -3.70 -8.96 -13.03
CA SER A 32 -3.62 -7.52 -13.29
C SER A 32 -2.33 -6.92 -12.73
N VAL A 33 -1.46 -6.45 -13.62
CA VAL A 33 -0.24 -5.73 -13.26
C VAL A 33 -0.57 -4.41 -12.55
N SER A 34 -1.65 -3.74 -12.95
CA SER A 34 -2.07 -2.47 -12.35
C SER A 34 -2.54 -2.62 -10.92
N LEU A 35 -3.38 -3.64 -10.62
CA LEU A 35 -3.81 -3.91 -9.24
C LEU A 35 -2.66 -4.45 -8.39
N PHE A 36 -1.73 -5.17 -9.01
CA PHE A 36 -0.56 -5.66 -8.29
C PHE A 36 0.33 -4.49 -7.85
N ALA A 37 0.54 -3.50 -8.71
CA ALA A 37 1.24 -2.27 -8.37
C ALA A 37 0.51 -1.46 -7.30
N ASP A 38 -0.82 -1.27 -7.42
CA ASP A 38 -1.64 -0.54 -6.44
C ASP A 38 -1.62 -1.22 -5.05
N SER A 39 -1.63 -2.56 -5.01
CA SER A 39 -1.50 -3.31 -3.76
C SER A 39 -0.16 -3.04 -3.04
N ILE A 40 0.93 -2.87 -3.78
CA ILE A 40 2.25 -2.56 -3.18
C ILE A 40 2.24 -1.17 -2.55
N ASP A 41 1.54 -0.20 -3.14
CA ASP A 41 1.34 1.13 -2.56
C ASP A 41 0.64 1.03 -1.19
N PHE A 42 -0.44 0.25 -1.09
CA PHE A 42 -1.11 -0.02 0.19
C PHE A 42 -0.19 -0.67 1.23
N LEU A 43 0.69 -1.58 0.81
CA LEU A 43 1.67 -2.21 1.71
C LEU A 43 2.74 -1.21 2.17
N GLU A 44 3.21 -0.33 1.28
CA GLU A 44 4.13 0.76 1.60
C GLU A 44 3.50 1.68 2.65
N ASP A 45 2.27 2.11 2.40
CA ASP A 45 1.51 3.00 3.26
C ASP A 45 1.28 2.43 4.66
N ALA A 46 0.90 1.15 4.75
CA ALA A 46 0.76 0.45 6.02
C ALA A 46 2.11 0.38 6.76
N SER A 47 3.17 0.04 6.02
CA SER A 47 4.53 -0.09 6.56
C SER A 47 5.03 1.24 7.12
N VAL A 48 4.90 2.34 6.37
CA VAL A 48 5.32 3.68 6.77
C VAL A 48 4.55 4.16 8.00
N ASN A 49 3.23 3.97 8.04
CA ASN A 49 2.42 4.36 9.20
C ASN A 49 2.79 3.56 10.47
N LEU A 50 3.04 2.26 10.34
CA LEU A 50 3.57 1.44 11.45
C LEU A 50 4.96 1.90 11.88
N LEU A 51 5.82 2.21 10.91
CA LEU A 51 7.16 2.73 11.15
C LEU A 51 7.07 4.02 11.96
N ILE A 52 6.22 4.97 11.55
CA ILE A 52 6.00 6.23 12.29
C ILE A 52 5.57 5.94 13.73
N MET A 53 4.62 5.02 13.95
CA MET A 53 4.17 4.66 15.30
C MET A 53 5.29 4.11 16.18
N VAL A 54 6.07 3.15 15.67
CA VAL A 54 7.16 2.51 16.43
C VAL A 54 8.36 3.45 16.59
N ALA A 55 8.62 4.24 15.56
CA ALA A 55 9.76 5.14 15.46
C ALA A 55 9.74 6.28 16.47
N LEU A 56 8.58 6.67 17.01
CA LEU A 56 8.46 7.81 17.93
C LEU A 56 9.45 7.73 19.12
N GLY A 57 9.84 6.53 19.56
CA GLY A 57 10.85 6.31 20.61
C GLY A 57 12.29 6.06 20.13
N TRP A 58 12.54 5.97 18.82
CA TRP A 58 13.84 5.58 18.26
C TRP A 58 14.66 6.76 17.74
N THR A 59 15.98 6.58 17.67
CA THR A 59 16.90 7.54 17.04
C THR A 59 16.66 7.62 15.53
N VAL A 60 16.89 8.80 14.93
CA VAL A 60 16.73 9.04 13.48
C VAL A 60 17.50 8.01 12.64
N ARG A 61 18.67 7.57 13.11
CA ARG A 61 19.51 6.58 12.43
C ARG A 61 18.88 5.19 12.36
N ASN A 62 18.18 4.76 13.42
CA ASN A 62 17.48 3.48 13.43
C ASN A 62 16.18 3.55 12.60
N ARG A 63 15.50 4.71 12.59
CA ARG A 63 14.35 4.96 11.70
C ARG A 63 14.74 4.80 10.23
N ALA A 64 15.84 5.43 9.82
CA ALA A 64 16.35 5.34 8.45
C ALA A 64 16.72 3.90 8.06
N ARG A 65 17.36 3.14 8.95
CA ARG A 65 17.71 1.72 8.69
C ARG A 65 16.48 0.83 8.50
N LEU A 66 15.45 0.99 9.33
CA LEU A 66 14.21 0.22 9.18
C LEU A 66 13.48 0.59 7.89
N GLY A 67 13.43 1.89 7.55
CA GLY A 67 12.87 2.35 6.28
C GLY A 67 13.61 1.78 5.06
N MET A 68 14.95 1.76 5.07
CA MET A 68 15.73 1.14 4.00
C MET A 68 15.50 -0.38 3.90
N ALA A 69 15.33 -1.07 5.03
CA ALA A 69 15.01 -2.50 5.03
C ALA A 69 13.63 -2.76 4.41
N LEU A 70 12.62 -1.96 4.77
CA LEU A 70 11.27 -2.06 4.18
C LEU A 70 11.29 -1.75 2.69
N ALA A 71 12.01 -0.72 2.25
CA ALA A 71 12.21 -0.43 0.83
C ALA A 71 12.86 -1.61 0.09
N GLY A 72 13.85 -2.27 0.70
CA GLY A 72 14.46 -3.49 0.16
C GLY A 72 13.48 -4.65 0.02
N ILE A 73 12.56 -4.83 0.98
CA ILE A 73 11.52 -5.86 0.90
C ILE A 73 10.50 -5.52 -0.21
N LEU A 74 10.08 -4.26 -0.32
CA LEU A 74 9.13 -3.78 -1.33
C LEU A 74 9.69 -3.85 -2.76
N LEU A 75 11.02 -3.82 -2.92
CA LEU A 75 11.66 -4.00 -4.24
C LEU A 75 11.39 -5.38 -4.84
N ILE A 76 11.22 -6.43 -4.03
CA ILE A 76 11.00 -7.79 -4.53
C ILE A 76 9.68 -7.88 -5.35
N PRO A 77 8.51 -7.55 -4.79
CA PRO A 77 7.28 -7.54 -5.55
C PRO A 77 7.30 -6.46 -6.64
N ALA A 78 7.95 -5.30 -6.44
CA ALA A 78 8.08 -4.30 -7.49
C ALA A 78 8.83 -4.81 -8.73
N LEU A 79 9.92 -5.55 -8.56
CA LEU A 79 10.63 -6.18 -9.68
C LEU A 79 9.79 -7.26 -10.36
N ALA A 80 8.99 -8.02 -9.59
CA ALA A 80 8.02 -8.96 -10.16
C ALA A 80 6.93 -8.23 -10.97
N THR A 81 6.47 -7.05 -10.54
CA THR A 81 5.55 -6.21 -11.35
C THR A 81 6.18 -5.84 -12.69
N LEU A 82 7.47 -5.47 -12.70
CA LEU A 82 8.15 -5.02 -13.91
C LEU A 82 8.34 -6.17 -14.90
N TRP A 83 8.65 -7.36 -14.40
CA TRP A 83 8.73 -8.56 -15.22
C TRP A 83 7.38 -8.91 -15.86
N THR A 84 6.32 -8.96 -15.06
CA THR A 84 4.97 -9.26 -15.57
C THR A 84 4.44 -8.17 -16.51
N ALA A 85 4.75 -6.90 -16.25
CA ALA A 85 4.47 -5.79 -17.16
C ALA A 85 5.17 -5.99 -18.51
N TRP A 86 6.44 -6.41 -18.50
CA TRP A 86 7.21 -6.68 -19.70
C TRP A 86 6.63 -7.84 -20.51
N GLU A 87 6.23 -8.94 -19.87
CA GLU A 87 5.55 -10.05 -20.53
C GLU A 87 4.23 -9.60 -21.19
N LYS A 88 3.41 -8.83 -20.46
CA LYS A 88 2.14 -8.32 -20.97
C LYS A 88 2.29 -7.27 -22.07
N PHE A 89 3.39 -6.52 -22.08
CA PHE A 89 3.68 -5.57 -23.15
C PHE A 89 3.91 -6.29 -24.49
N ASN A 90 4.50 -7.49 -24.45
CA ASN A 90 4.74 -8.31 -25.62
C ASN A 90 3.48 -9.09 -26.07
N ILE A 91 2.58 -9.44 -25.14
CA ILE A 91 1.31 -10.13 -25.44
C ILE A 91 0.16 -9.46 -24.66
N PRO A 92 -0.46 -8.39 -25.22
CA PRO A 92 -1.46 -7.62 -24.51
C PRO A 92 -2.80 -8.36 -24.44
N ILE A 93 -3.01 -9.10 -23.35
CA ILE A 93 -4.31 -9.66 -22.98
C ILE A 93 -4.88 -8.82 -21.83
N PRO A 94 -6.00 -8.10 -22.05
CA PRO A 94 -6.58 -7.23 -21.03
C PRO A 94 -7.13 -8.07 -19.87
N PRO A 95 -6.91 -7.65 -18.60
CA PRO A 95 -7.55 -8.28 -17.45
C PRO A 95 -9.06 -8.03 -17.46
N ALA A 96 -9.81 -8.86 -16.73
CA ALA A 96 -11.26 -8.73 -16.64
C ALA A 96 -11.66 -7.35 -16.08
N PRO A 97 -12.46 -6.55 -16.82
CA PRO A 97 -12.69 -5.14 -16.47
C PRO A 97 -13.55 -4.96 -15.23
N VAL A 98 -14.56 -5.81 -15.02
CA VAL A 98 -15.47 -5.72 -13.87
C VAL A 98 -14.74 -5.87 -12.52
N PRO A 99 -13.99 -6.95 -12.25
CA PRO A 99 -13.24 -7.07 -11.00
C PRO A 99 -12.19 -5.97 -10.87
N LEU A 100 -11.55 -5.55 -11.97
CA LEU A 100 -10.58 -4.45 -11.93
C LEU A 100 -11.23 -3.14 -11.46
N THR A 101 -12.35 -2.73 -12.05
CA THR A 101 -13.03 -1.48 -11.70
C THR A 101 -13.61 -1.51 -10.29
N LEU A 102 -14.18 -2.63 -9.86
CA LEU A 102 -14.72 -2.76 -8.50
C LEU A 102 -13.63 -2.67 -7.43
N THR A 103 -12.47 -3.30 -7.69
CA THR A 103 -11.34 -3.27 -6.77
C THR A 103 -10.73 -1.87 -6.73
N ALA A 104 -10.48 -1.24 -7.89
CA ALA A 104 -9.99 0.14 -7.93
C ALA A 104 -10.94 1.15 -7.28
N ALA A 105 -12.26 0.96 -7.38
CA ALA A 105 -13.24 1.82 -6.72
C ALA A 105 -13.17 1.69 -5.19
N GLY A 106 -12.98 0.48 -4.67
CA GLY A 106 -12.76 0.27 -3.24
C GLY A 106 -11.42 0.86 -2.77
N ALA A 107 -10.35 0.73 -3.58
CA ALA A 107 -9.05 1.33 -3.30
C ALA A 107 -9.19 2.85 -3.11
N MET A 108 -9.89 3.51 -4.03
CA MET A 108 -10.18 4.93 -3.97
C MET A 108 -10.93 5.31 -2.69
N LEU A 109 -11.93 4.52 -2.27
CA LEU A 109 -12.70 4.79 -1.05
C LEU A 109 -11.84 4.66 0.22
N VAL A 110 -10.97 3.64 0.28
CA VAL A 110 -10.06 3.44 1.41
C VAL A 110 -9.05 4.58 1.49
N ASN A 111 -8.37 4.90 0.38
CA ASN A 111 -7.39 5.98 0.35
C ASN A 111 -8.01 7.34 0.67
N LEU A 112 -9.22 7.62 0.16
CA LEU A 112 -9.94 8.85 0.52
C LEU A 112 -10.27 8.90 2.02
N SER A 113 -10.70 7.78 2.59
CA SER A 113 -11.00 7.69 4.03
C SER A 113 -9.75 7.93 4.88
N CYS A 114 -8.63 7.30 4.54
CA CYS A 114 -7.33 7.49 5.20
C CYS A 114 -6.86 8.95 5.10
N ALA A 115 -6.94 9.54 3.90
CA ALA A 115 -6.56 10.93 3.67
C ALA A 115 -7.40 11.90 4.51
N LEU A 116 -8.72 11.72 4.55
CA LEU A 116 -9.62 12.55 5.36
C LEU A 116 -9.38 12.40 6.87
N MET A 117 -9.00 11.20 7.33
CA MET A 117 -8.63 10.96 8.73
C MET A 117 -7.35 11.71 9.13
N LEU A 118 -6.33 11.68 8.27
CA LEU A 118 -5.04 12.33 8.53
C LEU A 118 -5.09 13.85 8.33
N ALA A 119 -5.92 14.34 7.40
CA ALA A 119 -6.08 15.77 7.11
C ALA A 119 -6.48 16.58 8.36
N ARG A 120 -7.18 15.95 9.30
CA ARG A 120 -7.61 16.57 10.58
C ARG A 120 -6.46 16.90 11.54
N TYR A 121 -5.26 16.38 11.29
CA TYR A 121 -4.09 16.53 12.14
C TYR A 121 -2.96 17.36 11.49
N ARG A 122 -3.24 18.06 10.39
CA ARG A 122 -2.28 18.88 9.62
C ARG A 122 -1.99 20.27 10.23
N HIS A 123 -2.13 20.45 11.54
CA HIS A 123 -1.92 21.72 12.24
C HIS A 123 -1.00 21.58 13.45
#